data_AF-A0A3B6I433-F1
#
_entry.id   AF-A0A3B6I433-F1
#
_cell.length_a   1.000
_cell.length_b   1.000
_cell.length_c   1.000
_cell.angle_alpha   90.00
_cell.angle_beta   90.00
_cell.angle_gamma   90.00
#
_symmetry.space_group_name_H-M   'P 1'
#
loop_
_entity.id
_entity.type
_entity.pdbx_description
1 polymer ?
#
loop_
_entity_poly.entity_id
_entity_poly.type
_entity_poly.pdbx_seq_one_letter_code
_entity_poly.pdbx_strand_id
1 'polypeptide(L)'
;MAMHQQVGLLLTLMLFLAAADGSLAVGTPSAIIRTTCAAVGRPGGEVGYDTCVGLLSADPAAAAAKDAGQLALVATNLTVANVTSTVLVLDDLVKNLRDCLRYYRDMNKTLDAALGDLRAGRVEAASNKLSDASGVPDSCDIQLFEGSAKKNPMRKENTDADLLSRLAYAITDLQLPNPPRHRR
;
A
#
# COMPACT_ATOMS: atom_id res chain seq x y z
N MET A 1 -37.24 -8.73 -22.51
CA MET A 1 -37.98 -7.61 -21.89
C MET A 1 -37.62 -7.37 -20.41
N ALA A 2 -36.91 -8.28 -19.71
CA ALA A 2 -36.44 -8.04 -18.33
C ALA A 2 -35.22 -7.09 -18.22
N MET A 3 -34.35 -7.05 -19.25
CA MET A 3 -33.12 -6.25 -19.23
C MET A 3 -33.38 -4.73 -19.31
N HIS A 4 -34.43 -4.30 -20.01
CA HIS A 4 -34.82 -2.88 -20.05
C HIS A 4 -35.37 -2.36 -18.72
N GLN A 5 -36.00 -3.23 -17.93
CA GLN A 5 -36.58 -2.89 -16.63
C GLN A 5 -35.49 -2.68 -15.56
N GLN A 6 -34.39 -3.43 -15.66
CA GLN A 6 -33.23 -3.26 -14.77
C GLN A 6 -32.41 -2.01 -15.09
N VAL A 7 -32.24 -1.67 -16.37
CA VAL A 7 -31.52 -0.45 -16.78
C VAL A 7 -32.29 0.82 -16.37
N GLY A 8 -33.61 0.81 -16.47
CA GLY A 8 -34.46 1.91 -16.01
C GLY A 8 -34.41 2.15 -14.50
N LEU A 9 -34.33 1.08 -13.70
CA LEU A 9 -34.23 1.15 -12.23
C LEU A 9 -32.86 1.66 -11.76
N LEU A 10 -31.79 1.33 -12.48
CA LEU A 10 -30.44 1.81 -12.21
C LEU A 10 -30.28 3.31 -12.54
N LEU A 11 -30.90 3.76 -13.64
CA LEU A 11 -30.89 5.18 -14.04
C LEU A 11 -31.66 6.06 -13.06
N THR A 12 -32.79 5.60 -12.51
CA THR A 12 -33.54 6.35 -11.49
C THR A 12 -32.81 6.41 -10.14
N LEU A 13 -32.09 5.36 -9.75
CA LEU A 13 -31.27 5.35 -8.52
C LEU A 13 -30.11 6.36 -8.59
N MET A 14 -29.47 6.49 -9.76
CA MET A 14 -28.37 7.46 -9.97
C MET A 14 -28.86 8.92 -9.96
N LEU A 15 -30.08 9.19 -10.44
CA LEU A 15 -30.69 10.52 -10.41
C LEU A 15 -31.08 10.96 -8.99
N PHE A 16 -31.42 10.04 -8.08
CA PHE A 16 -31.65 10.37 -6.66
C PHE A 16 -30.36 10.66 -5.89
N LEU A 17 -29.22 10.08 -6.28
CA LEU A 17 -27.92 10.37 -5.67
C LEU A 17 -27.34 11.73 -6.07
N ALA A 18 -27.75 12.28 -7.23
CA ALA A 18 -27.31 13.59 -7.70
C ALA A 18 -28.05 14.77 -7.05
N ALA A 19 -29.16 14.53 -6.35
CA ALA A 19 -29.91 15.55 -5.60
C ALA A 19 -29.55 15.60 -4.11
N ALA A 20 -28.66 14.72 -3.65
CA ALA A 20 -27.96 14.93 -2.39
C ALA A 20 -26.84 15.94 -2.67
N ASP A 21 -27.18 17.22 -2.68
CA ASP A 21 -26.23 18.27 -2.29
C ASP A 21 -25.78 17.95 -0.86
N GLY A 22 -24.85 17.03 -0.75
CA GLY A 22 -24.00 16.84 0.41
C GLY A 22 -23.08 18.05 0.49
N SER A 23 -23.66 19.22 0.77
CA SER A 23 -22.96 20.19 1.59
C SER A 23 -22.51 19.40 2.81
N LEU A 24 -21.21 19.14 2.90
CA LEU A 24 -20.57 19.00 4.19
C LEU A 24 -20.81 20.33 4.89
N ALA A 25 -22.00 20.49 5.47
CA ALA A 25 -22.24 21.48 6.48
C ALA A 25 -21.24 21.09 7.56
N VAL A 26 -20.10 21.77 7.57
CA VAL A 26 -19.24 21.85 8.73
C VAL A 26 -20.10 22.58 9.75
N GLY A 27 -21.03 21.84 10.36
CA GLY A 27 -21.87 22.34 11.42
C GLY A 27 -20.95 22.87 12.49
N THR A 28 -21.30 24.03 13.05
CA THR A 28 -20.56 24.60 14.17
C THR A 28 -20.29 23.50 15.21
N PRO A 29 -19.03 23.22 15.57
CA PRO A 29 -18.71 22.17 16.52
C PRO A 29 -19.52 22.35 17.81
N SER A 30 -19.93 21.24 18.41
CA SER A 30 -20.71 21.29 19.65
C SER A 30 -19.98 22.11 20.71
N ALA A 31 -20.73 22.73 21.63
CA ALA A 31 -20.12 23.54 22.69
C ALA A 31 -19.13 22.72 23.53
N ILE A 32 -19.39 21.41 23.69
CA ILE A 32 -18.51 20.48 24.39
C ILE A 32 -17.20 20.27 23.61
N ILE A 33 -17.25 20.06 22.29
CA ILE A 33 -16.05 19.96 21.44
C ILE A 33 -15.23 21.25 21.51
N ARG A 34 -15.86 22.41 21.30
CA ARG A 34 -15.17 23.71 21.34
C ARG A 34 -14.47 23.95 22.68
N THR A 35 -15.18 23.73 23.79
CA THR A 35 -14.62 23.97 25.13
C THR A 35 -13.49 22.99 25.45
N THR A 36 -13.65 21.72 25.08
CA THR A 36 -12.62 20.68 25.28
C THR A 36 -11.39 21.00 24.45
N CYS A 37 -11.55 21.30 23.16
CA CYS A 37 -10.44 21.61 22.28
C CYS A 37 -9.74 22.93 22.64
N ALA A 38 -10.44 23.93 23.20
CA ALA A 38 -9.81 25.14 23.74
C ALA A 38 -8.90 24.83 24.92
N ALA A 39 -9.30 23.88 25.78
CA ALA A 39 -8.47 23.43 26.90
C ALA A 39 -7.25 22.61 26.44
N VAL A 40 -7.44 21.70 25.49
CA VAL A 40 -6.37 20.85 24.93
C VAL A 40 -5.38 21.65 24.08
N GLY A 41 -5.88 22.64 23.33
CA GLY A 41 -5.10 23.49 22.42
C GLY A 41 -4.50 24.75 23.04
N ARG A 42 -4.47 24.87 24.37
CA ARG A 42 -3.78 25.98 25.07
C ARG A 42 -2.28 25.96 24.74
N PRO A 43 -1.54 27.09 24.89
CA PRO A 43 -0.09 27.10 24.72
C PRO A 43 0.60 26.00 25.55
N GLY A 44 1.41 25.17 24.89
CA GLY A 44 2.05 24.00 25.52
C GLY A 44 1.12 22.79 25.74
N GLY A 45 -0.07 22.79 25.15
CA GLY A 45 -0.99 21.66 25.14
C GLY A 45 -0.61 20.57 24.13
N GLU A 46 -1.25 19.40 24.27
CA GLU A 46 -0.89 18.17 23.54
C GLU A 46 -1.27 18.21 22.05
N VAL A 47 -2.40 18.84 21.72
CA VAL A 47 -2.99 18.85 20.38
C VAL A 47 -3.52 20.24 20.06
N GLY A 48 -3.20 20.77 18.88
CA GLY A 48 -3.70 22.06 18.43
C GLY A 48 -5.24 22.12 18.38
N TYR A 49 -5.82 23.29 18.70
CA TYR A 49 -7.27 23.48 18.74
C TYR A 49 -7.96 22.99 17.46
N ASP A 50 -7.51 23.45 16.30
CA ASP A 50 -8.11 23.09 15.01
C ASP A 50 -7.97 21.59 14.71
N THR A 51 -6.84 20.98 15.09
CA THR A 51 -6.62 19.52 14.96
C THR A 51 -7.61 18.74 15.84
N CYS A 52 -7.78 19.16 17.10
CA CYS A 52 -8.74 18.54 18.01
C CYS A 52 -10.17 18.63 17.47
N VAL A 53 -10.57 19.82 17.01
CA VAL A 53 -11.90 20.04 16.41
C VAL A 53 -12.07 19.16 15.17
N GLY A 54 -11.09 19.13 14.27
CA GLY A 54 -11.14 18.32 13.06
C GLY A 54 -11.30 16.83 13.33
N LEU A 55 -10.54 16.29 14.29
CA LEU A 55 -10.61 14.88 14.67
C LEU A 55 -11.96 14.50 15.28
N LEU A 56 -12.51 15.34 16.17
CA LEU A 56 -13.77 15.06 16.85
C LEU A 56 -15.00 15.33 15.97
N SER A 57 -15.00 16.42 15.21
CA SER A 57 -16.13 16.79 14.35
C SER A 57 -16.33 15.82 13.18
N ALA A 58 -15.33 15.02 12.83
CA ALA A 58 -15.46 13.97 11.82
C ALA A 58 -16.26 12.75 12.31
N ASP A 59 -16.46 12.58 13.62
CA ASP A 59 -17.17 11.45 14.21
C ASP A 59 -18.57 11.86 14.74
N PRO A 60 -19.67 11.28 14.22
CA PRO A 60 -21.02 11.60 14.69
C PRO A 60 -21.25 11.35 16.18
N ALA A 61 -20.57 10.37 16.79
CA ALA A 61 -20.69 10.08 18.23
C ALA A 61 -20.02 11.17 19.07
N ALA A 62 -18.92 11.76 18.59
CA ALA A 62 -18.33 12.94 19.24
C ALA A 62 -19.24 14.17 19.10
N ALA A 63 -19.90 14.35 17.95
CA ALA A 63 -20.89 15.42 17.78
C ALA A 63 -22.08 15.29 18.75
N ALA A 64 -22.47 14.06 19.10
CA ALA A 64 -23.53 13.74 20.05
C ALA A 64 -23.09 13.72 21.54
N ALA A 65 -21.80 13.88 21.82
CA ALA A 65 -21.26 13.82 23.18
C ALA A 65 -21.79 14.97 24.06
N LYS A 66 -22.17 14.63 25.29
CA LYS A 66 -22.77 15.55 26.27
C LYS A 66 -21.77 16.14 27.25
N ASP A 67 -20.60 15.52 27.39
CA ASP A 67 -19.54 15.94 28.30
C ASP A 67 -18.15 15.50 27.79
N ALA A 68 -17.11 15.98 28.46
CA ALA A 68 -15.73 15.68 28.13
C ALA A 68 -15.35 14.20 28.36
N GLY A 69 -16.03 13.50 29.26
CA GLY A 69 -15.81 12.07 29.49
C GLY A 69 -16.28 11.24 28.29
N GLN A 70 -17.44 11.57 27.72
CA GLN A 70 -17.93 10.97 26.48
C GLN A 70 -17.02 11.29 25.29
N LEU A 71 -16.49 12.52 25.19
CA LEU A 71 -15.49 12.84 24.17
C LEU A 71 -14.20 12.04 24.35
N ALA A 72 -13.74 11.82 25.58
CA ALA A 72 -12.57 10.99 25.85
C ALA A 72 -12.80 9.54 25.42
N LEU A 73 -13.99 8.97 25.65
CA LEU A 73 -14.36 7.65 25.16
C LEU A 73 -14.36 7.59 23.63
N VAL A 74 -14.94 8.59 22.95
CA VAL A 74 -14.95 8.65 21.48
C VAL A 74 -13.52 8.78 20.92
N ALA A 75 -12.71 9.70 21.47
CA ALA A 75 -11.31 9.87 21.08
C ALA A 75 -10.49 8.58 21.29
N THR A 76 -10.76 7.86 22.38
CA THR A 76 -10.13 6.55 22.65
C THR A 76 -10.57 5.51 21.61
N ASN A 77 -11.85 5.44 21.28
CA ASN A 77 -12.35 4.52 20.24
C ASN A 77 -11.76 4.83 18.85
N LEU A 78 -11.66 6.11 18.49
CA LEU A 78 -10.96 6.55 17.27
C LEU A 78 -9.49 6.13 17.28
N THR A 79 -8.82 6.25 18.43
CA THR A 79 -7.43 5.80 18.61
C THR A 79 -7.31 4.29 18.43
N VAL A 80 -8.19 3.50 19.06
CA VAL A 80 -8.23 2.03 18.92
C VAL A 80 -8.44 1.63 17.47
N ALA A 81 -9.40 2.25 16.77
CA ALA A 81 -9.66 1.98 15.36
C ALA A 81 -8.45 2.29 14.48
N ASN A 82 -7.81 3.45 14.69
CA ASN A 82 -6.61 3.85 13.94
C ASN A 82 -5.42 2.91 14.19
N VAL A 83 -5.17 2.57 15.45
CA VAL A 83 -4.10 1.63 15.84
C VAL A 83 -4.37 0.24 15.26
N THR A 84 -5.61 -0.24 15.33
CA THR A 84 -6.00 -1.54 14.76
C THR A 84 -5.76 -1.58 13.25
N SER A 85 -6.18 -0.55 12.53
CA SER A 85 -5.91 -0.41 11.09
C SER A 85 -4.40 -0.39 10.80
N THR A 86 -3.62 0.34 11.62
CA THR A 86 -2.16 0.40 11.49
C THR A 86 -1.51 -0.96 11.71
N VAL A 87 -1.95 -1.73 12.72
CA VAL A 87 -1.47 -3.09 12.97
C VAL A 87 -1.71 -3.99 11.76
N LEU A 88 -2.90 -3.95 11.16
CA LEU A 88 -3.20 -4.73 9.96
C LEU A 88 -2.28 -4.39 8.78
N VAL A 89 -2.00 -3.11 8.56
CA VAL A 89 -1.05 -2.66 7.53
C VAL A 89 0.37 -3.16 7.81
N LEU A 90 0.81 -3.13 9.08
CA LEU A 90 2.12 -3.62 9.48
C LEU A 90 2.25 -5.14 9.31
N ASP A 91 1.23 -5.90 9.70
CA ASP A 91 1.22 -7.35 9.57
C ASP A 91 1.30 -7.78 8.09
N ASP A 92 0.53 -7.12 7.21
CA ASP A 92 0.58 -7.35 5.77
C ASP A 92 1.97 -7.02 5.20
N LEU A 93 2.54 -5.86 5.58
CA LEU A 93 3.87 -5.46 5.14
C LEU A 93 4.94 -6.47 5.59
N VAL A 94 4.91 -6.91 6.85
CA VAL A 94 5.85 -7.91 7.39
C VAL A 94 5.72 -9.24 6.65
N LYS A 95 4.49 -9.66 6.35
CA LYS A 95 4.24 -10.87 5.56
C LYS A 95 4.84 -10.73 4.15
N ASN A 96 4.55 -9.65 3.44
CA ASN A 96 5.04 -9.42 2.08
C ASN A 96 6.57 -9.32 2.04
N LEU A 97 7.19 -8.65 3.01
CA LEU A 97 8.66 -8.61 3.16
C LEU A 97 9.26 -10.00 3.39
N ARG A 98 8.58 -10.87 4.15
CA ARG A 98 9.02 -12.25 4.36
C ARG A 98 8.99 -13.06 3.06
N ASP A 99 7.99 -12.84 2.21
CA ASP A 99 7.91 -13.49 0.91
C ASP A 99 8.97 -12.96 -0.07
N CYS A 100 9.18 -11.65 -0.12
CA CYS A 100 10.32 -11.05 -0.83
C CYS A 100 11.66 -11.64 -0.37
N LEU A 101 11.88 -11.76 0.95
CA LEU A 101 13.11 -12.36 1.47
C LEU A 101 13.31 -13.81 0.98
N ARG A 102 12.22 -14.57 0.85
CA ARG A 102 12.27 -15.92 0.28
C ARG A 102 12.68 -15.87 -1.19
N TYR A 103 12.05 -15.00 -1.98
CA TYR A 103 12.37 -14.83 -3.40
C TYR A 103 13.85 -14.45 -3.60
N TYR A 104 14.37 -13.50 -2.83
CA TYR A 104 15.78 -13.10 -2.91
C TYR A 104 16.76 -14.19 -2.47
N ARG A 105 16.40 -15.02 -1.48
CA ARG A 105 17.21 -16.18 -1.09
C ARG A 105 17.29 -17.20 -2.21
N ASP A 106 16.19 -17.43 -2.93
CA ASP A 106 16.17 -18.33 -4.07
C ASP A 106 16.89 -17.73 -5.29
N MET A 107 16.73 -16.43 -5.54
CA MET A 107 17.50 -15.68 -6.53
C MET A 107 19.01 -15.81 -6.28
N ASN A 108 19.47 -15.65 -5.04
CA ASN A 108 20.88 -15.83 -4.71
C ASN A 108 21.41 -17.22 -5.07
N LYS A 109 20.66 -18.29 -4.77
CA LYS A 109 21.05 -19.66 -5.16
C LYS A 109 21.12 -19.80 -6.69
N THR A 110 20.17 -19.22 -7.41
CA THR A 110 20.15 -19.21 -8.88
C THR A 110 21.36 -18.47 -9.45
N LEU A 111 21.72 -17.33 -8.87
CA LEU A 111 22.90 -16.55 -9.26
C LEU A 111 24.20 -17.32 -8.98
N ASP A 112 24.32 -17.97 -7.82
CA ASP A 112 25.48 -18.82 -7.49
C ASP A 112 25.64 -19.99 -8.48
N ALA A 113 24.52 -20.61 -8.87
CA ALA A 113 24.51 -21.65 -9.89
C ALA A 113 24.88 -21.12 -11.27
N ALA A 114 24.39 -19.94 -11.66
CA ALA A 114 24.76 -19.28 -12.92
C ALA A 114 26.26 -18.95 -12.97
N LEU A 115 26.83 -18.47 -11.86
CA LEU A 115 28.27 -18.27 -11.74
C LEU A 115 29.05 -19.58 -11.90
N GLY A 116 28.55 -20.69 -11.34
CA GLY A 116 29.12 -22.02 -11.54
C GLY A 116 29.11 -22.47 -13.00
N ASP A 117 28.02 -22.20 -13.73
CA ASP A 117 27.88 -22.50 -15.16
C ASP A 117 28.81 -21.65 -16.02
N LEU A 118 28.90 -20.34 -15.75
CA LEU A 118 29.82 -19.42 -16.44
C LEU A 118 31.27 -19.87 -16.29
N ARG A 119 31.71 -20.19 -15.06
CA ARG A 119 33.08 -20.67 -14.80
C ARG A 119 33.41 -21.98 -15.51
N ALA A 120 32.40 -22.80 -15.78
CA ALA A 120 32.55 -24.06 -16.50
C ALA A 120 32.28 -23.94 -18.01
N GLY A 121 32.09 -22.74 -18.55
CA GLY A 121 31.82 -22.50 -19.97
C GLY A 121 30.43 -22.92 -20.44
N ARG A 122 29.49 -23.22 -19.52
CA ARG A 122 28.11 -23.61 -19.84
C ARG A 122 27.21 -22.39 -20.04
N VAL A 123 27.50 -21.61 -21.08
CA VAL A 123 26.87 -20.30 -21.35
C VAL A 123 25.35 -20.38 -21.43
N GLU A 124 24.78 -21.35 -22.15
CA GLU A 124 23.32 -21.49 -22.30
C GLU A 124 22.62 -21.74 -20.96
N ALA A 125 23.19 -22.63 -20.13
CA ALA A 125 22.66 -22.93 -18.80
C ALA A 125 22.75 -21.71 -17.85
N ALA A 126 23.81 -20.90 -17.98
CA ALA A 126 23.94 -19.65 -17.26
C ALA A 126 22.94 -18.59 -17.75
N SER A 127 22.77 -18.44 -19.06
CA SER A 127 21.84 -17.48 -19.68
C SER A 127 20.42 -17.71 -19.17
N ASN A 128 19.95 -18.97 -19.20
CA ASN A 128 18.62 -19.32 -18.69
C ASN A 128 18.44 -18.96 -17.20
N LYS A 129 19.43 -19.25 -16.36
CA LYS A 129 19.37 -18.91 -14.92
C LYS A 129 19.38 -17.41 -14.65
N LEU A 130 20.15 -16.64 -15.42
CA LEU A 130 20.20 -15.19 -15.29
C LEU A 130 18.90 -14.54 -15.78
N SER A 131 18.29 -15.08 -16.83
CA SER A 131 16.94 -14.69 -17.26
C SER A 131 15.93 -14.91 -16.13
N ASP A 132 15.91 -16.11 -15.55
CA ASP A 132 15.00 -16.45 -14.45
C ASP A 132 15.22 -15.53 -13.22
N ALA A 133 16.48 -15.29 -12.85
CA ALA A 133 16.83 -14.40 -11.75
C ALA A 133 16.36 -12.96 -12.00
N SER A 134 16.35 -12.49 -13.26
CA SER A 134 15.98 -11.11 -13.59
C SER A 134 14.49 -10.79 -13.38
N GLY A 135 13.61 -11.79 -13.33
CA GLY A 135 12.19 -11.58 -13.02
C GLY A 135 11.86 -11.53 -11.51
N VAL A 136 12.82 -11.85 -10.64
CA VAL A 136 12.58 -11.92 -9.19
C VAL A 136 12.29 -10.55 -8.56
N PRO A 137 13.03 -9.47 -8.87
CA PRO A 137 12.77 -8.16 -8.27
C PRO A 137 11.36 -7.63 -8.58
N ASP A 138 10.88 -7.80 -9.81
CA ASP A 138 9.51 -7.46 -10.22
C ASP A 138 8.47 -8.22 -9.40
N SER A 139 8.72 -9.51 -9.12
CA SER A 139 7.83 -10.32 -8.28
C SER A 139 7.72 -9.78 -6.85
N CYS A 140 8.82 -9.27 -6.28
CA CYS A 140 8.79 -8.61 -4.97
C CYS A 140 8.09 -7.24 -5.03
N ASP A 141 8.31 -6.45 -6.08
CA ASP A 141 7.63 -5.17 -6.29
C ASP A 141 6.10 -5.36 -6.36
N ILE A 142 5.63 -6.33 -7.15
CA ILE A 142 4.21 -6.68 -7.25
C ILE A 142 3.65 -7.03 -5.87
N GLN A 143 4.32 -7.92 -5.13
CA GLN A 143 3.88 -8.33 -3.80
C GLN A 143 3.75 -7.15 -2.82
N LEU A 144 4.66 -6.16 -2.88
CA LEU A 144 4.65 -4.99 -2.00
C LEU A 144 3.72 -3.86 -2.46
N PHE A 145 3.48 -3.71 -3.77
CA PHE A 145 2.55 -2.71 -4.31
C PHE A 145 1.09 -3.15 -4.28
N GLU A 146 0.83 -4.41 -4.62
CA GLU A 146 -0.53 -4.97 -4.68
C GLU A 146 -1.01 -5.47 -3.31
N GLY A 147 -0.10 -5.59 -2.34
CA GLY A 147 -0.43 -5.87 -0.95
C GLY A 147 -1.36 -4.81 -0.32
N SER A 148 -2.09 -5.20 0.72
CA SER A 148 -3.03 -4.30 1.40
C SER A 148 -2.33 -3.11 2.06
N ALA A 149 -1.05 -3.27 2.42
CA ALA A 149 -0.22 -2.18 2.92
C ALA A 149 0.03 -1.07 1.88
N LYS A 150 -0.05 -1.37 0.57
CA LYS A 150 0.24 -0.45 -0.56
C LYS A 150 1.53 0.34 -0.38
N LYS A 151 2.54 -0.30 0.22
CA LYS A 151 3.82 0.31 0.59
C LYS A 151 4.94 -0.61 0.11
N ASN A 152 5.85 -0.04 -0.66
CA ASN A 152 7.05 -0.73 -1.10
C ASN A 152 8.30 -0.03 -0.57
N PRO A 153 8.83 -0.47 0.58
CA PRO A 153 10.08 0.06 1.13
C PRO A 153 11.33 -0.48 0.40
N MET A 154 11.19 -1.44 -0.51
CA MET A 154 12.29 -2.12 -1.23
C MET A 154 12.42 -1.67 -2.69
N ARG A 155 11.68 -0.63 -3.12
CA ARG A 155 11.62 -0.20 -4.53
C ARG A 155 13.01 0.02 -5.12
N LYS A 156 13.90 0.68 -4.38
CA LYS A 156 15.24 1.00 -4.86
C LYS A 156 16.07 -0.28 -5.04
N GLU A 157 16.09 -1.13 -4.02
CA GLU A 157 16.82 -2.40 -4.03
C GLU A 157 16.32 -3.33 -5.14
N ASN A 158 15.01 -3.38 -5.36
CA ASN A 158 14.40 -4.14 -6.46
C ASN A 158 14.81 -3.58 -7.82
N THR A 159 14.79 -2.26 -7.99
CA THR A 159 15.26 -1.61 -9.22
C THR A 159 16.73 -1.92 -9.51
N ASP A 160 17.60 -1.83 -8.49
CA ASP A 160 19.03 -2.09 -8.64
C ASP A 160 19.28 -3.57 -8.98
N ALA A 161 18.59 -4.50 -8.32
CA ALA A 161 18.70 -5.93 -8.58
C ALA A 161 18.19 -6.31 -9.98
N ASP A 162 17.10 -5.70 -10.44
CA ASP A 162 16.54 -5.89 -11.78
C ASP A 162 17.56 -5.46 -12.85
N LEU A 163 18.08 -4.23 -12.74
CA LEU A 163 19.05 -3.70 -13.69
C LEU A 163 20.32 -4.55 -13.77
N LEU A 164 20.87 -4.95 -12.62
CA LEU A 164 22.11 -5.74 -12.57
C LEU A 164 21.92 -7.16 -13.11
N SER A 165 20.81 -7.81 -12.77
CA SER A 165 20.51 -9.18 -13.24
C SER A 165 20.20 -9.20 -14.74
N ARG A 166 19.44 -8.23 -15.26
CA ARG A 166 19.21 -8.07 -16.71
C ARG A 166 20.49 -7.77 -17.47
N LEU A 167 21.39 -6.95 -16.92
CA LEU A 167 22.69 -6.67 -17.52
C LEU A 167 23.53 -7.96 -17.63
N ALA A 168 23.61 -8.73 -16.54
CA ALA A 168 24.34 -9.99 -16.51
C ALA A 168 23.76 -10.99 -17.52
N TYR A 169 22.42 -11.08 -17.59
CA TYR A 169 21.72 -11.89 -18.57
C TYR A 169 22.07 -11.48 -19.99
N ALA A 170 21.89 -10.20 -20.35
CA ALA A 170 22.16 -9.70 -21.70
C ALA A 170 23.60 -9.94 -22.15
N ILE A 171 24.59 -9.73 -21.28
CA ILE A 171 26.01 -9.99 -21.59
C ILE A 171 26.26 -11.49 -21.84
N THR A 172 25.61 -12.37 -21.07
CA THR A 172 25.75 -13.82 -21.21
C THR A 172 25.06 -14.31 -22.48
N ASP A 173 23.89 -13.77 -22.80
CA ASP A 173 23.10 -14.16 -23.96
C ASP A 173 23.80 -13.81 -25.29
N LEU A 174 24.54 -12.70 -25.35
CA LEU A 174 25.36 -12.32 -26.51
C LEU A 174 26.45 -13.34 -26.88
N GLN A 175 26.81 -14.24 -25.96
CA GLN A 175 27.81 -15.27 -26.20
C GLN A 175 27.19 -16.52 -26.87
N LEU A 176 25.87 -16.60 -26.99
CA LEU A 176 25.19 -17.72 -27.62
C LEU A 176 25.28 -17.64 -29.16
N PRO A 177 25.37 -18.79 -29.87
CA PRO A 177 25.45 -18.81 -31.33
C PRO A 177 24.20 -18.27 -32.04
N ASN A 178 23.05 -18.32 -31.36
CA ASN A 178 21.75 -17.83 -31.84
C ASN A 178 20.99 -17.21 -30.66
N PRO A 179 21.32 -15.98 -30.23
CA PRO A 179 20.66 -15.36 -29.09
C PRO A 179 19.15 -15.21 -29.38
N PRO A 180 18.25 -15.61 -28.46
CA PRO A 180 16.83 -15.39 -28.61
C PRO A 180 16.55 -13.91 -28.89
N ARG A 181 15.80 -13.61 -29.95
CA ARG A 181 15.36 -12.25 -30.23
C ARG A 181 14.39 -11.81 -29.15
N HIS A 182 14.87 -11.10 -28.14
CA HIS A 182 14.01 -10.47 -27.15
C HIS A 182 13.01 -9.55 -27.85
N ARG A 183 11.70 -9.83 -27.70
CA ARG A 183 10.66 -8.84 -27.98
C ARG A 183 10.81 -7.75 -26.92
N ARG A 184 11.16 -6.56 -27.37
CA ARG A 184 11.00 -5.33 -26.60
C ARG A 184 9.55 -5.16 -26.16
#